data_AF-W1YVT8-F1
#
_entry.id   AF-W1YVT8-F1
#
_cell.length_a   1.000
_cell.length_b   1.000
_cell.length_c   1.000
_cell.angle_alpha   90.00
_cell.angle_beta   90.00
_cell.angle_gamma   90.00
#
_symmetry.space_group_name_H-M   'P 1'
#
loop_
_entity.id
_entity.type
_entity.pdbx_description
1 polymer ?
#
loop_
_entity_poly.entity_id
_entity_poly.type
_entity_poly.pdbx_seq_one_letter_code
_entity_poly.pdbx_strand_id
1 'polypeptide(L)' 'IEFTGLRPGEKLYEELLTAEEGTNTTTHKKIFEAALEDVNQEWLSSEIDRFESCKSDLDVINVLQDIVPTYHPNHNV' A
#
# COMPACT_ATOMS: atom_id res chain seq x y z
N ILE A 1 21.01 -25.01 5.07
CA ILE A 1 20.15 -23.81 4.99
C ILE A 1 21.09 -22.62 4.95
N GLU A 2 20.97 -21.77 3.94
CA GLU A 2 21.80 -20.57 3.73
C GLU A 2 20.87 -19.34 3.77
N PHE A 3 21.32 -18.26 4.41
CA PHE A 3 20.54 -17.04 4.59
C PHE A 3 21.11 -15.94 3.69
N THR A 4 20.29 -15.42 2.78
CA THR A 4 20.70 -14.39 1.79
C THR A 4 20.20 -12.98 2.14
N GLY A 5 19.51 -12.82 3.26
CA GLY A 5 18.92 -11.54 3.68
C GLY A 5 17.61 -11.19 2.97
N LEU A 6 17.03 -10.06 3.38
CA LEU A 6 15.81 -9.49 2.79
C LEU A 6 16.14 -8.61 1.58
N ARG A 7 15.27 -8.63 0.58
CA ARG A 7 15.35 -7.79 -0.61
C ARG A 7 14.81 -6.38 -0.32
N PRO A 8 15.21 -5.36 -1.10
CA PRO A 8 14.64 -4.03 -1.01
C PRO A 8 13.11 -4.07 -1.10
N GLY A 9 12.43 -3.39 -0.17
CA GLY A 9 10.97 -3.40 -0.05
C GLY A 9 10.35 -4.61 0.64
N GLU A 10 11.10 -5.66 1.00
CA GLU A 10 10.54 -6.79 1.76
C GLU A 10 10.36 -6.47 3.25
N LYS A 11 9.21 -6.89 3.80
CA LYS A 11 8.96 -6.92 5.23
C LYS A 11 9.22 -8.32 5.78
N LEU A 12 9.77 -8.39 6.99
CA LEU A 12 9.95 -9.66 7.70
C LEU A 12 8.61 -10.24 8.19
N TYR A 13 7.68 -9.34 8.52
CA TYR A 13 6.32 -9.65 8.95
C TYR A 13 5.37 -8.66 8.28
N GLU A 14 4.31 -9.18 7.68
CA GLU A 14 3.20 -8.38 7.17
C GLU A 14 2.26 -7.97 8.31
N GLU A 15 1.48 -6.93 8.07
CA GLU A 15 0.44 -6.50 8.99
C GLU A 15 -0.69 -7.54 9.09
N LEU A 16 -1.22 -7.73 10.30
CA LEU A 16 -2.44 -8.51 10.50
C LEU A 16 -3.64 -7.60 10.29
N LEU A 17 -4.62 -8.04 9.50
CA LEU A 17 -5.89 -7.35 9.39
C LEU A 17 -6.67 -7.52 10.70
N THR A 18 -6.75 -6.47 11.52
CA THR A 18 -7.37 -6.53 12.86
C THR A 18 -8.74 -5.87 12.92
N ALA A 19 -9.49 -6.13 14.00
CA ALA A 19 -10.76 -5.46 14.27
C ALA A 19 -10.60 -3.95 14.52
N GLU A 20 -9.43 -3.53 15.00
CA GLU A 20 -9.10 -2.12 15.30
C GLU A 20 -8.96 -1.29 14.02
N GLU A 21 -8.66 -1.92 12.89
CA GLU A 21 -8.61 -1.31 11.55
C GLU A 21 -10.00 -1.19 10.88
N GLY A 22 -11.07 -1.46 11.63
CA GLY A 22 -12.44 -1.32 11.14
C GLY A 22 -12.87 -2.51 10.30
N THR A 23 -12.92 -3.71 10.88
CA THR A 23 -13.48 -4.88 10.17
C THR A 23 -14.86 -5.26 10.68
N ASN A 24 -15.79 -5.48 9.75
CA ASN A 24 -17.13 -5.99 10.03
C ASN A 24 -17.16 -7.51 9.89
N THR A 25 -17.88 -8.18 10.80
CA THR A 25 -18.05 -9.63 10.73
C THR A 25 -19.06 -10.01 9.65
N THR A 26 -18.72 -10.96 8.79
CA THR A 26 -19.72 -11.60 7.91
C THR A 26 -20.43 -12.74 8.63
N THR A 27 -21.36 -13.41 7.94
CA THR A 27 -21.99 -14.65 8.44
C THR A 27 -21.00 -15.80 8.60
N HIS A 28 -19.84 -15.75 7.92
CA HIS A 28 -18.78 -16.73 8.03
C HIS A 28 -17.74 -16.31 9.08
N LYS A 29 -17.46 -17.19 10.04
CA LYS A 29 -16.56 -16.93 11.19
C LYS A 29 -15.10 -16.58 10.86
N LYS A 30 -14.68 -16.71 9.60
CA LYS A 30 -13.30 -16.48 9.14
C LYS A 30 -13.22 -15.40 8.06
N ILE A 31 -14.34 -14.79 7.69
CA ILE A 31 -14.39 -13.77 6.64
C ILE A 31 -14.86 -12.48 7.28
N PHE A 32 -14.04 -11.45 7.12
CA PHE A 32 -14.26 -10.11 7.64
C PHE A 32 -14.24 -9.14 6.46
N GLU A 33 -15.09 -8.12 6.53
CA GLU A 33 -15.15 -7.04 5.54
C GLU A 33 -14.38 -5.83 6.09
N ALA A 34 -13.36 -5.37 5.37
CA ALA A 34 -12.62 -4.17 5.76
C ALA A 34 -13.45 -2.91 5.47
N ALA A 35 -13.50 -1.99 6.42
CA ALA A 35 -14.07 -0.67 6.23
C ALA A 35 -13.09 0.17 5.41
N LEU A 36 -13.42 0.37 4.14
CA LEU A 36 -12.67 1.24 3.25
C LEU A 36 -13.29 2.63 3.28
N GLU A 37 -12.44 3.65 3.18
CA GLU A 37 -12.89 5.02 2.96
C GLU A 37 -13.24 5.23 1.49
N ASP A 38 -14.24 6.07 1.23
CA ASP A 38 -14.57 6.48 -0.14
C ASP A 38 -13.44 7.35 -0.70
N VAL A 39 -12.97 7.00 -1.90
CA VAL A 39 -11.95 7.76 -2.62
C VAL A 39 -12.60 8.52 -3.77
N ASN A 40 -12.26 9.80 -3.92
CA ASN A 40 -12.73 10.59 -5.06
C ASN A 40 -12.11 10.05 -6.36
N GLN A 41 -12.96 9.56 -7.27
CA GLN A 41 -12.53 8.92 -8.51
C GLN A 41 -11.84 9.88 -9.49
N GLU A 42 -12.32 11.11 -9.61
CA GLU A 42 -11.73 12.11 -10.52
C GLU A 42 -10.34 12.51 -10.04
N TRP A 43 -10.20 12.74 -8.74
CA TRP A 43 -8.90 12.96 -8.10
C TRP A 43 -7.97 11.78 -8.35
N LEU A 44 -8.40 10.55 -8.02
CA LEU A 44 -7.55 9.36 -8.19
C LEU A 44 -7.12 9.17 -9.64
N SER A 45 -8.02 9.40 -10.61
CA SER A 45 -7.67 9.34 -12.03
C SER A 45 -6.59 10.36 -12.38
N SER A 46 -6.73 11.60 -11.92
CA SER A 46 -5.75 12.66 -12.19
C SER A 46 -4.39 12.36 -11.55
N GLU A 47 -4.39 11.73 -10.37
CA GLU A 47 -3.17 11.31 -9.70
C GLU A 47 -2.50 10.13 -10.41
N ILE A 48 -3.29 9.20 -10.97
CA ILE A 48 -2.78 8.10 -11.80
C ILE A 48 -2.13 8.65 -13.07
N ASP A 49 -2.70 9.67 -13.70
CA ASP A 49 -2.13 10.29 -14.91
C ASP A 49 -0.75 10.91 -14.64
N ARG A 50 -0.44 11.32 -13.39
CA ARG A 50 0.89 11.84 -13.02
C ARG A 50 2.00 10.82 -13.28
N PHE A 51 1.72 9.53 -13.21
CA PHE A 51 2.72 8.49 -13.47
C PHE A 51 3.26 8.51 -14.91
N GLU A 52 2.52 9.01 -15.90
CA GLU A 52 2.99 9.12 -17.28
C GLU A 52 4.22 10.05 -17.41
N SER A 53 4.33 11.02 -16.51
CA SER A 53 5.41 11.98 -16.50
C SER A 53 6.69 11.46 -15.84
N CYS A 54 6.62 10.38 -15.06
CA CYS A 54 7.75 9.81 -14.32
C CYS A 54 8.85 9.31 -15.27
N LYS A 55 10.12 9.52 -14.90
CA LYS A 55 11.30 9.09 -15.67
C LYS A 55 12.27 8.23 -14.88
N SER A 56 12.09 8.16 -13.56
CA SER A 56 12.90 7.39 -12.64
C SER A 56 12.05 6.70 -11.58
N ASP A 57 12.62 5.69 -10.93
CA ASP A 57 11.99 4.99 -9.81
C ASP A 57 11.67 5.96 -8.65
N LEU A 58 12.53 6.98 -8.45
CA LEU A 58 12.30 8.00 -7.43
C LEU A 58 11.06 8.85 -7.74
N ASP A 59 10.80 9.18 -9.00
CA ASP A 59 9.59 9.91 -9.39
C ASP A 59 8.34 9.09 -9.06
N VAL A 60 8.37 7.80 -9.38
CA VAL A 60 7.26 6.86 -9.09
C VAL A 60 7.05 6.73 -7.58
N ILE A 61 8.12 6.57 -6.81
CA ILE A 61 8.06 6.50 -5.34
C ILE A 61 7.44 7.76 -4.77
N ASN A 62 7.84 8.95 -5.23
CA ASN A 62 7.31 10.21 -4.75
C ASN A 62 5.80 10.34 -5.06
N VAL A 63 5.37 10.02 -6.29
CA VAL A 63 3.95 10.03 -6.64
C VAL A 63 3.16 9.02 -5.79
N LEU A 64 3.71 7.83 -5.52
CA LEU A 64 3.06 6.85 -4.63
C LEU A 64 2.94 7.35 -3.19
N GLN A 65 3.95 8.04 -2.67
CA GLN A 65 3.91 8.62 -1.32
C GLN A 65 2.86 9.75 -1.19
N ASP A 66 2.63 10.52 -2.26
CA ASP A 66 1.58 11.54 -2.29
C ASP A 66 0.16 10.91 -2.26
N ILE A 67 -0.05 9.84 -3.04
CA ILE A 67 -1.37 9.20 -3.20
C ILE A 67 -1.69 8.27 -2.03
N VAL A 68 -0.67 7.61 -1.48
CA VAL A 68 -0.80 6.62 -0.41
C VAL A 68 0.10 7.05 0.75
N PRO A 69 -0.38 7.90 1.68
CA PRO A 69 0.45 8.44 2.78
C PRO A 69 1.01 7.38 3.72
N THR A 70 0.44 6.17 3.73
CA THR A 70 0.91 5.02 4.52
C THR A 70 2.00 4.21 3.80
N TYR A 71 2.37 4.57 2.57
CA TYR A 71 3.44 3.94 1.82
C TYR A 71 4.81 4.39 2.34
N HIS A 72 5.49 3.46 3.01
CA HIS A 72 6.84 3.65 3.54
C HIS A 72 7.83 2.77 2.78
N PRO A 73 8.41 3.26 1.66
CA PRO A 73 9.35 2.49 0.87
C PRO A 73 10.62 2.21 1.67
N ASN A 74 10.93 0.94 1.89
CA ASN A 74 12.24 0.52 2.38
C ASN A 74 13.18 0.24 1.21
N HIS A 75 13.31 1.24 0.33
CA HIS A 75 14.23 1.24 -0.79
C HIS A 75 15.39 2.16 -0.43
N ASN A 76 16.49 1.59 0.05
CA ASN A 76 17.72 2.33 0.22
C ASN A 76 18.28 2.62 -1.17
N VAL A 77 18.08 3.85 -1.67
CA VAL A 77 18.88 4.37 -2.79
C VAL A 77 20.27 4.73 -2.29
#